data_AF-A0A968LY41-F1
#
_entry.id   AF-A0A968LY41-F1
#
_cell.length_a   1.000
_cell.length_b   1.000
_cell.length_c   1.000
_cell.angle_alpha   90.00
_cell.angle_beta   90.00
_cell.angle_gamma   90.00
#
_symmetry.space_group_name_H-M   'P 1'
#
loop_
_entity.id
_entity.type
_entity.pdbx_description
1 polymer ?
#
loop_
_entity_poly.entity_id
_entity_poly.type
_entity_poly.pdbx_seq_one_letter_code
_entity_poly.pdbx_strand_id
1 'polypeptide(L)'
;MNQKTLDFIKNHWQILIDPAAKRFADVIDASPLACVAVIATELQHQGTLTIQELAERTRLNENTIAQVTRVLEGKLFERVQKRETYISWIAQVQQSAPTEPSVPVVQSMKFCCYLPEPQFYRAIESTKPDRWIYQDRQTEAFQILSPVASPWGQEWKIVFTKQFRKGNNIKWPYRLQLKLFEPDQEQVPAAEIIREQPKSLFPYNEGLTAAFYAYPYSERNNTWISYSVVLKHSER
;
A
#
# COMPACT_ATOMS: atom_id res chain seq x y z
N MET A 1 -15.86 17.52 -4.19
CA MET A 1 -14.40 17.35 -4.37
C MET A 1 -13.83 18.53 -5.14
N ASN A 2 -12.57 18.91 -4.88
CA ASN A 2 -11.88 19.95 -5.66
C ASN A 2 -11.24 19.36 -6.94
N GLN A 3 -10.80 20.20 -7.88
CA GLN A 3 -10.26 19.76 -9.17
C GLN A 3 -9.02 18.86 -9.03
N LYS A 4 -8.09 19.22 -8.13
CA LYS A 4 -6.88 18.43 -7.85
C LYS A 4 -7.20 17.00 -7.42
N THR A 5 -8.24 16.83 -6.62
CA THR A 5 -8.76 15.53 -6.18
C THR A 5 -9.33 14.73 -7.36
N LEU A 6 -10.06 15.37 -8.26
CA LEU A 6 -10.64 14.71 -9.44
C LEU A 6 -9.55 14.27 -10.44
N ASP A 7 -8.54 15.11 -10.64
CA ASP A 7 -7.39 14.78 -11.50
C ASP A 7 -6.60 13.60 -10.94
N PHE A 8 -6.42 13.55 -9.62
CA PHE A 8 -5.80 12.41 -8.94
C PHE A 8 -6.57 11.11 -9.18
N ILE A 9 -7.90 11.11 -9.01
CA ILE A 9 -8.75 9.95 -9.32
C ILE A 9 -8.61 9.53 -10.79
N LYS A 10 -8.69 10.47 -11.71
CA LYS A 10 -8.63 10.22 -13.16
C LYS A 10 -7.34 9.50 -13.58
N ASN A 11 -6.24 9.80 -12.91
CA ASN A 11 -4.91 9.28 -13.22
C ASN A 11 -4.56 8.00 -12.46
N HIS A 12 -5.27 7.68 -11.37
CA HIS A 12 -4.87 6.63 -10.43
C HIS A 12 -5.97 5.62 -10.08
N TRP A 13 -7.16 5.69 -10.68
CA TRP A 13 -8.27 4.78 -10.37
C TRP A 13 -7.97 3.29 -10.61
N GLN A 14 -7.07 2.96 -11.54
CA GLN A 14 -6.71 1.57 -11.88
C GLN A 14 -6.08 0.80 -10.72
N ILE A 15 -5.55 1.52 -9.74
CA ILE A 15 -4.97 0.98 -8.50
C ILE A 15 -6.01 0.23 -7.64
N LEU A 16 -7.30 0.50 -7.86
CA LEU A 16 -8.38 0.10 -6.97
C LEU A 16 -9.22 -1.06 -7.48
N ILE A 17 -8.83 -1.69 -8.59
CA ILE A 17 -9.54 -2.85 -9.16
C ILE A 17 -9.20 -4.13 -8.35
N ASP A 18 -8.98 -3.99 -7.04
CA ASP A 18 -8.83 -5.09 -6.08
C ASP A 18 -10.19 -5.26 -5.35
N PRO A 19 -10.88 -6.41 -5.53
CA PRO A 19 -12.12 -6.74 -4.81
C PRO A 19 -12.00 -6.65 -3.28
N ALA A 20 -10.77 -6.72 -2.74
CA ALA A 20 -10.53 -6.60 -1.31
C ALA A 20 -10.51 -5.14 -0.80
N ALA A 21 -10.62 -4.13 -1.67
CA ALA A 21 -10.57 -2.72 -1.29
C ALA A 21 -11.71 -2.26 -0.35
N LYS A 22 -12.83 -2.99 -0.30
CA LYS A 22 -13.95 -2.76 0.65
C LYS A 22 -13.51 -2.75 2.11
N ARG A 23 -12.42 -3.47 2.45
CA ARG A 23 -11.88 -3.59 3.82
C ARG A 23 -11.24 -2.30 4.37
N PHE A 24 -11.06 -1.29 3.53
CA PHE A 24 -10.50 -0.02 3.96
C PHE A 24 -11.59 0.99 4.33
N ALA A 25 -12.89 0.68 4.12
CA ALA A 25 -14.01 1.63 4.17
C ALA A 25 -14.12 2.47 5.46
N ASP A 26 -13.58 1.96 6.57
CA ASP A 26 -13.59 2.67 7.86
C ASP A 26 -12.44 3.68 8.02
N VAL A 27 -11.39 3.60 7.18
CA VAL A 27 -10.25 4.53 7.13
C VAL A 27 -10.43 5.56 6.00
N ILE A 28 -11.55 5.47 5.28
CA ILE A 28 -11.71 5.94 3.90
C ILE A 28 -12.27 7.37 3.78
N ASP A 29 -12.72 7.98 4.87
CA ASP A 29 -13.33 9.33 4.84
C ASP A 29 -12.39 10.44 4.33
N ALA A 30 -11.09 10.18 4.16
CA ALA A 30 -10.11 11.14 3.64
C ALA A 30 -9.54 10.81 2.24
N SER A 31 -9.90 9.69 1.61
CA SER A 31 -9.25 9.23 0.37
C SER A 31 -10.14 9.34 -0.87
N PRO A 32 -9.76 10.12 -1.89
CA PRO A 32 -10.50 10.19 -3.16
C PRO A 32 -10.62 8.86 -3.90
N LEU A 33 -9.58 8.03 -3.80
CA LEU A 33 -9.54 6.70 -4.41
C LEU A 33 -10.46 5.71 -3.69
N ALA A 34 -10.68 5.92 -2.41
CA ALA A 34 -11.58 5.06 -1.68
C ALA A 34 -13.04 5.19 -2.09
N CYS A 35 -13.50 6.41 -2.40
CA CYS A 35 -14.83 6.62 -2.95
C CYS A 35 -15.03 5.78 -4.22
N VAL A 36 -14.01 5.72 -5.09
CA VAL A 36 -14.03 4.91 -6.31
C VAL A 36 -14.14 3.42 -5.98
N ALA A 37 -13.34 2.91 -5.04
CA ALA A 37 -13.32 1.49 -4.66
C ALA A 37 -14.65 1.01 -4.07
N VAL A 38 -15.27 1.82 -3.20
CA VAL A 38 -16.56 1.48 -2.58
C VAL A 38 -17.68 1.48 -3.62
N ILE A 39 -17.73 2.49 -4.50
CA ILE A 39 -18.71 2.54 -5.61
C ILE A 39 -18.52 1.35 -6.55
N ALA A 40 -17.28 1.06 -6.94
CA ALA A 40 -16.93 -0.07 -7.80
C ALA A 40 -17.40 -1.41 -7.21
N THR A 41 -17.12 -1.66 -5.94
CA THR A 41 -17.49 -2.91 -5.28
C THR A 41 -19.01 -3.11 -5.26
N GLU A 42 -19.78 -2.07 -4.93
CA GLU A 42 -21.24 -2.18 -4.92
C GLU A 42 -21.82 -2.44 -6.32
N LEU A 43 -21.28 -1.78 -7.34
CA LEU A 43 -21.71 -2.00 -8.73
C LEU A 43 -21.30 -3.37 -9.28
N GLN A 44 -20.16 -3.93 -8.86
CA GLN A 44 -19.80 -5.31 -9.20
C GLN A 44 -20.77 -6.34 -8.60
N HIS A 45 -21.29 -6.08 -7.39
CA HIS A 45 -22.24 -6.98 -6.74
C HIS A 45 -23.67 -6.85 -7.25
N GLN A 46 -24.14 -5.63 -7.52
CA GLN A 46 -25.54 -5.36 -7.87
C GLN A 46 -25.75 -5.10 -9.37
N GLY A 47 -24.67 -4.97 -10.14
CA GLY A 47 -24.69 -4.67 -11.57
C GLY A 47 -24.92 -3.19 -11.86
N THR A 48 -26.14 -2.70 -11.64
CA THR A 48 -26.57 -1.34 -11.99
C THR A 48 -27.33 -0.70 -10.84
N LEU A 49 -26.94 0.51 -10.44
CA LEU A 49 -27.56 1.26 -9.34
C LEU A 49 -27.71 2.74 -9.70
N THR A 50 -28.70 3.42 -9.14
CA THR A 50 -28.83 4.88 -9.19
C THR A 50 -27.82 5.57 -8.25
N ILE A 51 -27.61 6.88 -8.45
CA ILE A 51 -26.79 7.69 -7.53
C ILE A 51 -27.33 7.66 -6.09
N GLN A 52 -28.66 7.69 -5.93
CA GLN A 52 -29.30 7.66 -4.62
C GLN A 52 -29.07 6.30 -3.92
N GLU A 53 -29.29 5.19 -4.63
CA GLU A 53 -29.06 3.85 -4.07
C GLU A 53 -27.58 3.64 -3.70
N LEU A 54 -26.66 4.19 -4.52
CA LEU A 54 -25.24 4.18 -4.19
C LEU A 54 -24.96 5.03 -2.94
N ALA A 55 -25.57 6.19 -2.78
CA ALA A 55 -25.38 7.04 -1.61
C ALA A 55 -25.83 6.34 -0.32
N GLU A 56 -27.01 5.72 -0.35
CA GLU A 56 -27.56 4.98 0.78
C GLU A 56 -26.70 3.77 1.16
N ARG A 57 -26.22 3.00 0.17
CA ARG A 57 -25.43 1.78 0.40
C ARG A 57 -23.99 2.06 0.82
N THR A 58 -23.37 3.06 0.20
CA THR A 58 -21.96 3.39 0.44
C THR A 58 -21.76 4.39 1.57
N ARG A 59 -22.84 5.02 2.05
CA ARG A 59 -22.83 6.16 2.99
C ARG A 59 -22.05 7.37 2.47
N LEU A 60 -21.85 7.47 1.16
CA LEU A 60 -21.21 8.61 0.51
C LEU A 60 -22.25 9.67 0.14
N ASN A 61 -21.82 10.93 0.09
CA ASN A 61 -22.67 12.01 -0.43
C ASN A 61 -22.96 11.81 -1.92
N GLU A 62 -24.20 12.04 -2.36
CA GLU A 62 -24.62 11.94 -3.77
C GLU A 62 -23.75 12.77 -4.72
N ASN A 63 -23.32 13.97 -4.30
CA ASN A 63 -22.43 14.82 -5.09
C ASN A 63 -21.04 14.18 -5.28
N THR A 64 -20.53 13.49 -4.25
CA THR A 64 -19.27 12.74 -4.36
C THR A 64 -19.40 11.62 -5.37
N ILE A 65 -20.49 10.84 -5.30
CA ILE A 65 -20.78 9.76 -6.25
C ILE A 65 -20.93 10.31 -7.66
N ALA A 66 -21.69 11.39 -7.83
CA ALA A 66 -21.91 12.04 -9.12
C ALA A 66 -20.60 12.53 -9.75
N GLN A 67 -19.70 13.13 -8.95
CA GLN A 67 -18.41 13.62 -9.40
C GLN A 67 -17.46 12.47 -9.77
N VAL A 68 -17.34 11.44 -8.91
CA VAL A 68 -16.48 10.28 -9.15
C VAL A 68 -16.92 9.52 -10.40
N THR A 69 -18.22 9.24 -10.51
CA THR A 69 -18.78 8.46 -11.62
C THR A 69 -18.68 9.20 -12.95
N ARG A 70 -18.78 10.53 -12.93
CA ARG A 70 -18.56 11.39 -14.10
C ARG A 70 -17.09 11.42 -14.54
N VAL A 71 -16.15 11.47 -13.60
CA VAL A 71 -14.70 11.50 -13.92
C VAL A 71 -14.24 10.18 -14.56
N LEU A 72 -14.88 9.07 -14.17
CA LEU A 72 -14.54 7.72 -14.61
C LEU A 72 -15.55 7.12 -15.61
N GLU A 73 -16.42 7.96 -16.17
CA GLU A 73 -17.36 7.57 -17.21
C GLU A 73 -16.62 7.08 -18.46
N GLY A 74 -17.04 5.94 -19.02
CA GLY A 74 -16.39 5.28 -20.16
C GLY A 74 -15.05 4.62 -19.82
N LYS A 75 -14.56 4.72 -18.58
CA LYS A 75 -13.35 4.05 -18.10
C LYS A 75 -13.67 2.90 -17.16
N LEU A 76 -14.42 3.22 -16.10
CA LEU A 76 -14.79 2.28 -15.04
C LEU A 76 -16.30 2.11 -14.93
N PHE A 77 -17.03 3.19 -15.20
CA PHE A 77 -18.46 3.23 -15.08
C PHE A 77 -19.11 3.63 -16.40
N GLU A 78 -20.30 3.12 -16.64
CA GLU A 78 -21.16 3.52 -17.75
C GLU A 78 -22.46 4.11 -17.19
N ARG A 79 -22.96 5.17 -17.84
CA ARG A 79 -24.24 5.80 -17.47
C ARG A 79 -25.33 5.29 -18.39
N VAL A 80 -26.34 4.65 -17.80
CA VAL A 80 -27.46 4.06 -18.52
C VAL A 80 -28.69 4.96 -18.33
N GLN A 81 -29.20 5.54 -19.42
CA GLN A 81 -30.40 6.38 -19.54
C GLN A 81 -30.38 7.85 -19.05
N LYS A 82 -31.34 8.64 -19.59
CA LYS A 82 -31.41 10.12 -19.52
C LYS A 82 -32.36 10.70 -18.46
N ARG A 83 -33.25 9.91 -17.83
CA ARG A 83 -34.22 10.42 -16.82
C ARG A 83 -33.75 10.16 -15.39
N GLU A 84 -33.24 8.96 -15.14
CA GLU A 84 -32.53 8.61 -13.91
C GLU A 84 -31.13 8.12 -14.31
N THR A 85 -30.09 8.68 -13.68
CA THR A 85 -28.70 8.30 -14.00
C THR A 85 -28.40 6.99 -13.28
N TYR A 86 -28.63 5.89 -13.99
CA TYR A 86 -28.13 4.59 -13.56
C TYR A 86 -26.65 4.47 -13.90
N ILE A 87 -25.90 3.86 -13.01
CA ILE A 87 -24.47 3.65 -13.14
C ILE A 87 -24.24 2.15 -13.14
N SER A 88 -23.52 1.65 -14.14
CA SER A 88 -23.11 0.25 -14.24
C SER A 88 -21.60 0.12 -14.27
N TRP A 89 -21.10 -1.07 -13.91
CA TRP A 89 -19.68 -1.42 -14.01
C TRP A 89 -19.32 -1.86 -15.43
N ILE A 90 -18.21 -1.36 -15.98
CA ILE A 90 -17.69 -1.80 -17.29
C ILE A 90 -16.92 -3.12 -17.10
N ALA A 91 -17.53 -4.25 -17.46
CA ALA A 91 -16.98 -5.59 -17.27
C ALA A 91 -15.63 -5.86 -17.97
N GLN A 92 -15.30 -5.12 -19.05
CA GLN A 92 -14.07 -5.31 -19.82
C GLN A 92 -12.78 -4.94 -19.07
N VAL A 93 -12.88 -4.29 -17.91
CA VAL A 93 -11.71 -3.92 -17.09
C VAL A 93 -11.04 -5.14 -16.44
N GLN A 94 -11.71 -6.30 -16.37
CA GLN A 94 -11.16 -7.53 -15.74
C GLN A 94 -10.17 -8.34 -16.61
N GLN A 95 -10.05 -8.09 -17.92
CA GLN A 95 -9.30 -8.99 -18.82
C GLN A 95 -7.82 -8.63 -19.03
N SER A 96 -7.25 -7.72 -18.23
CA SER A 96 -5.81 -7.42 -18.26
C SER A 96 -5.08 -7.72 -16.94
N ALA A 97 -5.72 -8.46 -16.03
CA ALA A 97 -5.02 -9.03 -14.88
C ALA A 97 -4.17 -10.24 -15.36
N PRO A 98 -2.84 -10.25 -15.18
CA PRO A 98 -2.04 -11.42 -15.49
C PRO A 98 -2.49 -12.60 -14.62
N THR A 99 -2.71 -13.74 -15.26
CA THR A 99 -3.07 -15.02 -14.64
C THR A 99 -2.12 -15.31 -13.48
N GLU A 100 -2.65 -15.45 -12.27
CA GLU A 100 -1.87 -15.77 -11.07
C GLU A 100 -1.02 -17.04 -11.30
N PRO A 101 0.32 -16.98 -11.20
CA PRO A 101 1.08 -18.18 -10.96
C PRO A 101 0.77 -18.67 -9.54
N SER A 102 0.42 -19.95 -9.43
CA SER A 102 0.24 -20.69 -8.18
C SER A 102 1.29 -20.29 -7.14
N VAL A 103 0.86 -19.69 -6.03
CA VAL A 103 1.74 -19.21 -4.96
C VAL A 103 2.47 -20.40 -4.32
N PRO A 104 3.80 -20.52 -4.47
CA PRO A 104 4.56 -21.46 -3.68
C PRO A 104 4.65 -20.95 -2.24
N VAL A 105 4.66 -21.88 -1.29
CA VAL A 105 4.93 -21.66 0.14
C VAL A 105 6.01 -20.60 0.31
N VAL A 106 5.68 -19.50 1.01
CA VAL A 106 6.54 -18.31 1.18
C VAL A 106 7.87 -18.69 1.81
N GLN A 107 8.86 -19.00 0.97
CA GLN A 107 10.26 -18.85 1.32
C GLN A 107 10.43 -17.37 1.69
N SER A 108 10.95 -17.10 2.89
CA SER A 108 11.25 -15.73 3.32
C SER A 108 12.13 -15.07 2.26
N MET A 109 11.57 -14.11 1.52
CA MET A 109 12.32 -13.42 0.47
C MET A 109 13.53 -12.73 1.11
N LYS A 110 14.72 -13.17 0.71
CA LYS A 110 16.00 -12.59 1.08
C LYS A 110 16.43 -11.66 -0.05
N PHE A 111 17.05 -10.54 0.29
CA PHE A 111 17.65 -9.62 -0.69
C PHE A 111 19.03 -9.19 -0.20
N CYS A 112 19.91 -8.80 -1.11
CA CYS A 112 21.15 -8.08 -0.78
C CYS A 112 20.96 -6.60 -1.11
N CYS A 113 21.21 -5.72 -0.15
CA CYS A 113 21.04 -4.28 -0.36
C CYS A 113 21.86 -3.43 0.61
N TYR A 114 22.01 -2.16 0.26
CA TYR A 114 22.44 -1.11 1.19
C TYR A 114 21.24 -0.55 1.96
N LEU A 115 21.48 -0.12 3.19
CA LEU A 115 20.47 0.55 4.01
C LEU A 115 20.24 1.99 3.55
N PRO A 116 19.03 2.55 3.78
CA PRO A 116 18.80 3.98 3.62
C PRO A 116 19.67 4.83 4.55
N GLU A 117 19.74 6.13 4.27
CA GLU A 117 20.64 7.06 4.97
C GLU A 117 20.46 7.05 6.50
N PRO A 118 21.56 7.16 7.27
CA PRO A 118 21.52 7.07 8.74
C PRO A 118 20.65 8.12 9.42
N GLN A 119 20.51 9.29 8.80
CA GLN A 119 19.78 10.44 9.36
C GLN A 119 18.30 10.16 9.61
N PHE A 120 17.71 9.16 8.94
CA PHE A 120 16.32 8.78 9.13
C PHE A 120 16.08 7.92 10.37
N TYR A 121 17.15 7.46 11.04
CA TYR A 121 17.07 6.49 12.12
C TYR A 121 17.58 7.04 13.45
N ARG A 122 17.07 6.48 14.54
CA ARG A 122 17.58 6.66 15.90
C ARG A 122 17.92 5.30 16.49
N ALA A 123 19.06 5.20 17.16
CA ALA A 123 19.39 4.01 17.92
C ALA A 123 18.43 3.88 19.12
N ILE A 124 17.97 2.66 19.41
CA ILE A 124 17.25 2.34 20.63
C ILE A 124 17.98 1.22 21.37
N GLU A 125 17.85 1.21 22.69
CA GLU A 125 18.51 0.22 23.53
C GLU A 125 17.97 -1.18 23.23
N SER A 126 18.88 -2.14 23.06
CA SER A 126 18.54 -3.54 22.88
C SER A 126 18.56 -4.26 24.22
N THR A 127 17.53 -5.05 24.49
CA THR A 127 17.52 -5.97 25.64
C THR A 127 18.39 -7.21 25.42
N LYS A 128 18.92 -7.41 24.21
CA LYS A 128 19.81 -8.52 23.86
C LYS A 128 21.23 -8.01 23.71
N PRO A 129 22.22 -8.68 24.33
CA PRO A 129 23.63 -8.43 24.03
C PRO A 129 23.86 -8.70 22.52
N ASP A 130 24.78 -7.94 21.92
CA ASP A 130 25.22 -8.09 20.52
C ASP A 130 24.12 -7.86 19.47
N ARG A 131 23.15 -7.01 19.80
CA ARG A 131 22.13 -6.57 18.85
C ARG A 131 21.96 -5.08 18.96
N TRP A 132 22.04 -4.40 17.83
CA TRP A 132 21.77 -2.98 17.73
C TRP A 132 20.44 -2.78 17.02
N ILE A 133 19.60 -1.92 17.56
CA ILE A 133 18.28 -1.66 17.01
C ILE A 133 18.22 -0.20 16.59
N TYR A 134 17.81 0.03 15.36
CA TYR A 134 17.61 1.36 14.80
C TYR A 134 16.16 1.51 14.39
N GLN A 135 15.49 2.51 14.95
CA GLN A 135 14.09 2.80 14.68
C GLN A 135 14.00 4.02 13.77
N ASP A 136 13.03 4.01 12.86
CA ASP A 136 12.70 5.21 12.08
C ASP A 136 12.34 6.36 13.02
N ARG A 137 12.89 7.55 12.79
CA ARG A 137 12.66 8.73 13.65
C ARG A 137 11.21 9.20 13.64
N GLN A 138 10.45 8.89 12.60
CA GLN A 138 9.09 9.35 12.38
C GLN A 138 8.03 8.27 12.66
N THR A 139 8.39 7.00 12.77
CA THR A 139 7.46 5.92 13.13
C THR A 139 8.11 4.80 13.94
N GLU A 140 7.37 4.25 14.89
CA GLU A 140 7.81 3.08 15.67
C GLU A 140 7.55 1.75 14.96
N ALA A 141 6.83 1.80 13.84
CA ALA A 141 6.41 0.64 13.07
C ALA A 141 7.51 0.09 12.16
N PHE A 142 8.67 0.76 12.04
CA PHE A 142 9.82 0.25 11.30
C PHE A 142 11.07 0.18 12.17
N GLN A 143 11.76 -0.96 12.13
CA GLN A 143 13.02 -1.18 12.84
C GLN A 143 14.02 -1.96 11.98
N ILE A 144 15.30 -1.63 12.15
CA ILE A 144 16.44 -2.36 11.64
C ILE A 144 17.09 -3.06 12.82
N LEU A 145 17.28 -4.38 12.71
CA LEU A 145 17.99 -5.21 13.67
C LEU A 145 19.36 -5.57 13.08
N SER A 146 20.40 -4.96 13.62
CA SER A 146 21.77 -5.09 13.13
C SER A 146 22.63 -5.96 14.05
N PRO A 147 23.53 -6.79 13.48
CA PRO A 147 24.57 -7.51 14.23
C PRO A 147 25.81 -6.64 14.53
N VAL A 148 25.85 -5.39 14.09
CA VAL A 148 26.95 -4.45 14.34
C VAL A 148 26.44 -3.06 14.73
N ALA A 149 27.28 -2.26 15.40
CA ALA A 149 26.94 -0.92 15.87
C ALA A 149 26.85 0.15 14.75
N SER A 150 27.40 -0.13 13.57
CA SER A 150 27.38 0.80 12.44
C SER A 150 27.13 0.10 11.10
N PRO A 151 25.90 -0.38 10.82
CA PRO A 151 25.55 -1.03 9.55
C PRO A 151 25.48 -0.13 8.29
N TRP A 152 25.86 1.15 8.34
CA TRP A 152 25.73 2.06 7.20
C TRP A 152 26.91 1.95 6.25
N GLY A 153 26.66 2.16 4.96
CA GLY A 153 27.70 2.17 3.93
C GLY A 153 28.23 0.79 3.53
N GLN A 154 27.59 -0.29 3.99
CA GLN A 154 27.93 -1.66 3.60
C GLN A 154 26.69 -2.42 3.11
N GLU A 155 26.93 -3.46 2.32
CA GLU A 155 25.88 -4.34 1.80
C GLU A 155 25.48 -5.35 2.87
N TRP A 156 24.18 -5.62 2.95
CA TRP A 156 23.58 -6.56 3.88
C TRP A 156 22.66 -7.53 3.17
N LYS A 157 22.69 -8.78 3.61
CA LYS A 157 21.60 -9.71 3.38
C LYS A 157 20.47 -9.38 4.34
N ILE A 158 19.30 -9.07 3.80
CA ILE A 158 18.15 -8.61 4.56
C ILE A 158 17.02 -9.63 4.57
N VAL A 159 16.37 -9.76 5.72
CA VAL A 159 15.14 -10.55 5.88
C VAL A 159 14.06 -9.69 6.52
N PHE A 160 12.91 -9.59 5.85
CA PHE A 160 11.74 -8.93 6.38
C PHE A 160 10.99 -9.83 7.37
N THR A 161 10.83 -9.35 8.60
CA THR A 161 9.97 -9.98 9.61
C THR A 161 8.82 -9.07 9.94
N LYS A 162 7.59 -9.59 9.83
CA LYS A 162 6.35 -8.88 10.20
C LYS A 162 5.97 -9.23 11.64
N GLN A 163 5.68 -8.24 12.48
CA GLN A 163 5.18 -8.45 13.84
C GLN A 163 3.69 -8.12 13.91
N PHE A 164 2.90 -9.04 14.49
CA PHE A 164 1.46 -8.92 14.69
C PHE A 164 1.16 -8.84 16.19
N ARG A 165 0.13 -8.07 16.58
CA ARG A 165 -0.28 -8.00 17.99
C ARG A 165 -0.99 -9.31 18.36
N LYS A 166 -0.56 -9.94 19.45
CA LYS A 166 -1.30 -11.09 20.02
C LYS A 166 -2.61 -10.58 20.60
N GLY A 167 -3.73 -11.21 20.26
CA GLY A 167 -5.03 -10.99 20.92
C GLY A 167 -6.07 -10.20 20.13
N ASN A 168 -5.71 -9.55 19.02
CA ASN A 168 -6.70 -8.99 18.11
C ASN A 168 -6.63 -9.76 16.79
N ASN A 169 -7.78 -10.07 16.19
CA ASN A 169 -7.93 -10.61 14.83
C ASN A 169 -7.43 -9.60 13.74
N ILE A 170 -6.42 -8.80 14.06
CA ILE A 170 -5.83 -7.79 13.18
C ILE A 170 -5.03 -8.52 12.11
N LYS A 171 -5.53 -8.44 10.88
CA LYS A 171 -4.92 -8.99 9.67
C LYS A 171 -3.57 -8.36 9.31
N TRP A 172 -3.18 -7.27 9.98
CA TRP A 172 -2.06 -6.42 9.58
C TRP A 172 -0.91 -6.39 10.59
N PRO A 173 0.35 -6.38 10.13
CA PRO A 173 1.48 -6.23 11.01
C PRO A 173 1.51 -4.82 11.58
N TYR A 174 1.67 -4.69 12.89
CA TYR A 174 1.84 -3.38 13.53
C TYR A 174 3.28 -2.87 13.44
N ARG A 175 4.22 -3.76 13.08
CA ARG A 175 5.64 -3.42 12.92
C ARG A 175 6.30 -4.31 11.86
N LEU A 176 7.13 -3.69 11.04
CA LEU A 176 8.09 -4.35 10.16
C LEU A 176 9.49 -4.28 10.77
N GLN A 177 10.19 -5.41 10.75
CA GLN A 177 11.59 -5.50 11.15
C GLN A 177 12.45 -5.96 9.98
N LEU A 178 13.50 -5.21 9.69
CA LEU A 178 14.55 -5.58 8.77
C LEU A 178 15.67 -6.24 9.58
N LYS A 179 15.87 -7.55 9.43
CA LYS A 179 16.99 -8.26 10.06
C LYS A 179 18.16 -8.28 9.11
N LEU A 180 19.31 -7.84 9.59
CA LEU A 180 20.55 -7.83 8.82
C LEU A 180 21.38 -9.06 9.11
N PHE A 181 21.97 -9.62 8.06
CA PHE A 181 22.92 -10.71 8.09
C PHE A 181 24.08 -10.35 7.17
N GLU A 182 25.30 -10.75 7.56
CA GLU A 182 26.44 -10.60 6.67
C GLU A 182 26.16 -11.30 5.33
N PRO A 183 26.54 -10.70 4.18
CA PRO A 183 26.43 -11.35 2.90
C PRO A 183 27.19 -12.68 2.93
N ASP A 184 26.52 -13.79 2.59
CA ASP A 184 27.12 -15.11 2.45
C ASP A 184 27.25 -15.49 0.97
N GLN A 185 27.75 -16.69 0.67
CA GLN A 185 27.87 -17.20 -0.71
C GLN A 185 26.51 -17.59 -1.34
N GLU A 186 25.39 -17.38 -0.64
CA GLU A 186 24.06 -17.64 -1.19
C GLU A 186 23.77 -16.62 -2.30
N GLN A 187 23.36 -17.09 -3.49
CA GLN A 187 22.94 -16.19 -4.56
C GLN A 187 21.57 -15.58 -4.20
N VAL A 188 21.62 -14.37 -3.64
CA VAL A 188 20.45 -13.61 -3.22
C VAL A 188 20.30 -12.40 -4.16
N PRO A 189 19.07 -12.08 -4.63
CA PRO A 189 18.87 -10.97 -5.55
C PRO A 189 19.26 -9.63 -4.93
N ALA A 190 19.93 -8.80 -5.73
CA ALA A 190 20.24 -7.42 -5.36
C ALA A 190 18.96 -6.57 -5.37
N ALA A 191 18.81 -5.74 -4.35
CA ALA A 191 17.69 -4.84 -4.21
C ALA A 191 18.13 -3.48 -3.65
N GLU A 192 17.21 -2.53 -3.71
CA GLU A 192 17.32 -1.22 -3.08
C GLU A 192 16.14 -1.03 -2.14
N ILE A 193 16.42 -0.59 -0.91
CA ILE A 193 15.37 -0.15 0.00
C ILE A 193 15.18 1.35 -0.20
N ILE A 194 14.04 1.72 -0.75
CA ILE A 194 13.64 3.11 -0.92
C ILE A 194 12.76 3.50 0.27
N ARG A 195 13.20 4.50 1.03
CA ARG A 195 12.41 5.12 2.10
C ARG A 195 11.80 6.42 1.58
N GLU A 196 10.49 6.52 1.58
CA GLU A 196 9.74 7.67 1.08
C GLU A 196 8.82 8.24 2.15
N GLN A 197 8.58 9.56 2.07
CA GLN A 197 7.60 10.30 2.87
C GLN A 197 6.52 10.89 1.96
N PRO A 198 5.59 10.06 1.49
CA PRO A 198 4.43 10.55 0.76
C PRO A 198 3.62 11.57 1.54
N LYS A 199 3.25 12.64 0.82
CA LYS A 199 2.26 13.63 1.25
C LYS A 199 0.81 13.19 0.95
N SER A 200 0.60 11.99 0.40
CA SER A 200 -0.71 11.46 -0.03
C SER A 200 -0.81 9.94 0.11
N LEU A 201 -2.01 9.36 0.03
CA LEU A 201 -2.25 7.91 0.09
C LEU A 201 -1.61 7.18 -1.11
N PHE A 202 -1.00 6.02 -0.87
CA PHE A 202 -0.31 5.23 -1.89
C PHE A 202 -1.10 4.00 -2.37
N PRO A 203 -0.99 3.65 -3.67
CA PRO A 203 -1.26 2.31 -4.17
C PRO A 203 -0.43 1.20 -3.50
N TYR A 204 -1.09 0.10 -3.14
CA TYR A 204 -0.43 -1.19 -3.00
C TYR A 204 -0.28 -1.83 -4.38
N ASN A 205 0.87 -2.42 -4.69
CA ASN A 205 1.10 -3.20 -5.90
C ASN A 205 1.53 -4.62 -5.49
N GLU A 206 0.83 -5.65 -5.96
CA GLU A 206 1.17 -7.06 -5.73
C GLU A 206 2.36 -7.54 -6.58
N GLY A 207 2.86 -6.71 -7.51
CA GLY A 207 4.12 -6.95 -8.22
C GLY A 207 5.33 -6.58 -7.36
N LEU A 208 5.96 -7.60 -6.75
CA LEU A 208 7.32 -7.64 -6.17
C LEU A 208 8.02 -6.30 -5.89
N THR A 209 7.35 -5.45 -5.12
CA THR A 209 7.95 -4.31 -4.41
C THR A 209 7.38 -4.42 -3.01
N ALA A 210 8.17 -4.91 -2.05
CA ALA A 210 7.69 -5.10 -0.68
C ALA A 210 7.47 -3.72 -0.03
N ALA A 211 6.34 -3.08 -0.32
CA ALA A 211 5.96 -1.78 0.18
C ALA A 211 5.32 -1.92 1.57
N PHE A 212 5.94 -1.35 2.59
CA PHE A 212 5.39 -1.26 3.94
C PHE A 212 5.03 0.18 4.27
N TYR A 213 3.78 0.38 4.64
CA TYR A 213 3.23 1.69 4.98
C TYR A 213 3.00 1.78 6.48
N ALA A 214 3.53 2.82 7.09
CA ALA A 214 3.34 3.11 8.50
C ALA A 214 2.78 4.52 8.70
N TYR A 215 1.86 4.65 9.66
CA TYR A 215 1.41 5.96 10.13
C TYR A 215 2.48 6.54 11.08
N PRO A 216 2.87 7.81 10.91
CA PRO A 216 3.77 8.50 11.81
C PRO A 216 3.06 8.79 13.12
N TYR A 217 3.83 8.76 14.21
CA TYR A 217 3.32 8.83 15.58
C TYR A 217 2.57 10.13 15.92
N SER A 218 2.74 11.21 15.15
CA SER A 218 2.03 12.46 15.41
C SER A 218 0.63 12.43 14.80
N GLU A 219 -0.40 12.39 15.65
CA GLU A 219 -1.84 12.50 15.34
C GLU A 219 -2.25 13.75 14.51
N ARG A 220 -1.28 14.62 14.16
CA ARG A 220 -1.53 15.88 13.46
C ARG A 220 -1.16 15.91 11.99
N ASN A 221 -0.46 14.90 11.47
CA ASN A 221 0.00 14.89 10.08
C ASN A 221 -0.36 13.57 9.38
N ASN A 222 -1.25 13.65 8.38
CA ASN A 222 -1.61 12.58 7.43
C ASN A 222 -0.45 12.22 6.47
N THR A 223 0.77 12.11 6.98
CA THR A 223 1.94 11.70 6.20
C THR A 223 2.05 10.19 6.30
N TRP A 224 2.36 9.47 5.23
CA TRP A 224 2.69 8.06 5.34
C TRP A 224 4.20 7.92 5.27
N ILE A 225 4.75 6.85 5.85
CA ILE A 225 6.14 6.46 5.58
C ILE A 225 6.07 5.15 4.83
N SER A 226 6.63 5.13 3.63
CA SER A 226 6.73 3.94 2.80
C SER A 226 8.16 3.43 2.76
N TYR A 227 8.27 2.12 2.86
CA TYR A 227 9.49 1.37 2.64
C TYR A 227 9.26 0.42 1.48
N SER A 228 9.90 0.67 0.35
CA SER A 228 9.75 -0.13 -0.88
C SER A 228 11.06 -0.87 -1.16
N VAL A 229 10.96 -2.14 -1.54
CA VAL A 229 12.11 -2.95 -1.96
C VAL A 229 12.07 -3.10 -3.46
N VAL A 230 12.96 -2.44 -4.18
CA VAL A 230 13.03 -2.50 -5.64
C VAL A 230 14.15 -3.45 -6.03
N LEU A 231 13.82 -4.51 -6.77
CA LEU A 231 14.83 -5.39 -7.35
C LEU A 231 15.67 -4.61 -8.35
N LYS A 232 17.00 -4.67 -8.20
CA LYS A 232 17.89 -4.13 -9.23
C LYS A 232 17.91 -5.13 -10.37
N HIS A 233 17.37 -4.76 -11.53
CA HIS A 233 17.62 -5.52 -12.74
C HIS A 233 19.12 -5.42 -13.00
N SER A 234 19.82 -6.54 -12.88
CA SER A 234 21.19 -6.65 -13.36
C SER A 234 21.15 -6.42 -14.86
N GLU A 235 21.53 -5.24 -15.32
CA GLU A 235 21.97 -5.06 -16.71
C GLU A 235 23.17 -6.01 -16.89
N ARG A 236 22.93 -7.13 -17.57
CA ARG A 236 23.96 -8.02 -18.09
C ARG A 236 24.21 -7.66 -19.54
#